data_AF-A0A2G0CEJ7-F1
#
_entry.id   AF-A0A2G0CEJ7-F1
#
_cell.length_a   1.000
_cell.length_b   1.000
_cell.length_c   1.000
_cell.angle_alpha   90.00
_cell.angle_beta   90.00
_cell.angle_gamma   90.00
#
_symmetry.space_group_name_H-M   'P 1'
#
loop_
_entity.id
_entity.type
_entity.pdbx_description
1 polymer ?
#
loop_
_entity_poly.entity_id
_entity_poly.type
_entity_poly.pdbx_seq_one_letter_code
_entity_poly.pdbx_strand_id
1 'polypeptide(L)'
;MSLQTAYTTARVIETLENYAQSDLVNETVAEAGDPTRFVETMYSDDYFWHTALKEVEDSWDRKFRFPQYTLSEHVARVPGLYYHPQAQHYKNLPDTHKEYVSDRWTHYSPPGKSQKILGGIGTLQIPPTLEDWRIASISSGNNASLGIPVLIHEEVWQHYQLKEGQRLALLTAPWKRMDASWARRFYSMRGIPKGYLVVDHPDQLQVEPEIYPTIYHPFTIMEYDAEGSLFYDFVFVTVDSSDPDFRNQIRAFLGEYRYFQGRHGNYLIEPFVNHPLLYENDVMYHSPEDLRKENAASGSHLNLIVERIKRERFNQLTLDEIKVFMDNHMDIDDLKTCSDDILINPNSWFGGGRVYDESANLLNRVIERKKVEELVDVLSKYGLTN
;
A
#
# COMPACT_ATOMS: atom_id res chain seq x y z
N MET A 1 22.25 -1.60 16.37
CA MET A 1 21.06 -0.73 16.25
C MET A 1 20.94 0.08 17.54
N SER A 2 20.61 1.37 17.48
CA SER A 2 20.35 2.14 18.70
C SER A 2 18.95 1.79 19.23
N LEU A 3 18.79 1.78 20.56
CA LEU A 3 17.50 1.55 21.24
C LEU A 3 16.40 2.50 20.75
N GLN A 4 16.79 3.69 20.31
CA GLN A 4 15.91 4.72 19.76
C GLN A 4 15.36 4.33 18.38
N THR A 5 16.18 3.75 17.49
CA THR A 5 15.72 3.23 16.20
C THR A 5 14.76 2.04 16.40
N ALA A 6 15.08 1.12 17.33
CA ALA A 6 14.20 0.00 17.64
C ALA A 6 12.83 0.46 18.21
N TYR A 7 12.81 1.51 19.02
CA TYR A 7 11.59 2.07 19.62
C TYR A 7 10.71 2.83 18.61
N THR A 8 11.32 3.65 17.74
CA THR A 8 10.59 4.35 16.66
C THR A 8 10.00 3.36 15.67
N THR A 9 10.77 2.34 15.30
CA THR A 9 10.31 1.31 14.36
C THR A 9 9.26 0.38 14.97
N ALA A 10 9.38 0.03 16.26
CA ALA A 10 8.35 -0.72 16.98
C ALA A 10 7.02 0.06 17.00
N ARG A 11 7.06 1.40 17.23
CA ARG A 11 5.86 2.25 17.09
C ARG A 11 5.32 2.28 15.67
N VAL A 12 6.12 2.44 14.62
CA VAL A 12 5.61 2.47 13.23
C VAL A 12 4.98 1.13 12.83
N ILE A 13 5.55 0.01 13.28
CA ILE A 13 4.95 -1.32 13.14
C ILE A 13 3.66 -1.44 13.96
N GLU A 14 3.67 -0.93 15.21
CA GLU A 14 2.50 -0.85 16.09
C GLU A 14 1.33 -0.07 15.47
N THR A 15 1.62 0.69 14.42
CA THR A 15 0.71 1.67 13.83
C THR A 15 0.32 1.30 12.38
N LEU A 16 0.75 0.13 11.89
CA LEU A 16 0.02 -0.59 10.83
C LEU A 16 -1.21 -1.34 11.41
N GLU A 17 -1.34 -1.38 12.74
CA GLU A 17 -2.14 -2.37 13.49
C GLU A 17 -3.64 -2.08 13.61
N ASN A 18 -4.14 -0.90 13.24
CA ASN A 18 -5.58 -0.59 13.36
C ASN A 18 -6.27 -0.22 12.03
N TYR A 19 -5.83 -0.76 10.90
CA TYR A 19 -6.55 -0.65 9.61
C TYR A 19 -7.49 -1.82 9.31
N ALA A 20 -7.68 -2.74 10.27
CA ALA A 20 -8.62 -3.85 10.15
C ALA A 20 -9.66 -3.79 11.29
N GLN A 21 -10.79 -3.13 11.05
CA GLN A 21 -12.00 -3.56 11.76
C GLN A 21 -12.53 -4.82 11.08
N SER A 22 -12.36 -5.93 11.82
CA SER A 22 -13.10 -7.20 11.81
C SER A 22 -13.38 -7.86 10.45
N ASP A 23 -12.71 -8.98 10.19
CA ASP A 23 -13.38 -10.25 10.49
C ASP A 23 -12.38 -11.31 10.96
N LEU A 24 -12.78 -11.96 12.05
CA LEU A 24 -12.14 -13.08 12.72
C LEU A 24 -11.70 -14.17 11.74
N VAL A 25 -10.45 -14.63 11.86
CA VAL A 25 -10.12 -16.00 11.48
C VAL A 25 -9.58 -16.69 12.71
N ASN A 26 -10.41 -17.61 13.20
CA ASN A 26 -10.20 -18.51 14.33
C ASN A 26 -8.74 -18.93 14.49
N GLU A 27 -8.22 -18.76 15.71
CA GLU A 27 -7.18 -19.62 16.25
C GLU A 27 -7.68 -21.06 16.13
N THR A 28 -7.30 -21.72 15.05
CA THR A 28 -7.36 -23.16 14.94
C THR A 28 -5.91 -23.57 14.86
N VAL A 29 -5.39 -24.05 16.00
CA VAL A 29 -4.16 -24.84 16.03
C VAL A 29 -4.41 -26.01 15.08
N ALA A 30 -3.92 -25.91 13.85
CA ALA A 30 -3.95 -27.01 12.92
C ALA A 30 -2.97 -28.06 13.46
N GLU A 31 -3.50 -29.20 13.89
CA GLU A 31 -2.71 -30.39 14.18
C GLU A 31 -1.85 -30.73 12.95
N ALA A 32 -0.60 -31.07 13.22
CA ALA A 32 0.41 -31.41 12.23
C ALA A 32 -0.10 -32.52 11.29
N GLY A 33 -0.50 -32.13 10.08
CA GLY A 33 -0.75 -33.05 8.97
C GLY A 33 0.55 -33.67 8.46
N ASP A 34 0.45 -34.93 8.05
CA ASP A 34 1.51 -35.81 7.53
C ASP A 34 2.51 -35.09 6.56
N PRO A 35 3.84 -35.15 6.78
CA PRO A 35 4.84 -34.37 6.03
C PRO A 35 5.05 -34.78 4.56
N THR A 36 4.29 -35.75 4.05
CA THR A 36 4.54 -36.40 2.76
C THR A 36 3.83 -35.78 1.56
N ARG A 37 3.23 -34.58 1.70
CA ARG A 37 2.64 -33.86 0.56
C ARG A 37 3.72 -33.46 -0.46
N PHE A 38 3.46 -33.79 -1.73
CA PHE A 38 4.27 -33.46 -2.90
C PHE A 38 4.84 -32.03 -2.84
N VAL A 39 6.17 -31.91 -2.97
CA VAL A 39 6.84 -30.61 -3.09
C VAL A 39 6.60 -30.08 -4.49
N GLU A 40 5.76 -29.06 -4.62
CA GLU A 40 5.49 -28.44 -5.91
C GLU A 40 6.58 -27.42 -6.24
N THR A 41 7.08 -27.46 -7.48
CA THR A 41 8.12 -26.54 -7.95
C THR A 41 7.47 -25.34 -8.62
N MET A 42 7.83 -24.14 -8.15
CA MET A 42 7.31 -22.86 -8.57
C MET A 42 8.31 -22.14 -9.46
N TYR A 43 7.99 -21.97 -10.74
CA TYR A 43 8.89 -21.38 -11.74
C TYR A 43 8.69 -19.87 -11.96
N SER A 44 7.61 -19.30 -11.42
CA SER A 44 7.33 -17.86 -11.51
C SER A 44 6.47 -17.39 -10.34
N ASP A 45 6.58 -16.10 -10.04
CA ASP A 45 5.77 -15.41 -9.02
C ASP A 45 4.28 -15.57 -9.35
N ASP A 46 3.94 -15.44 -10.64
CA ASP A 46 2.60 -15.60 -11.17
C ASP A 46 2.03 -16.99 -10.92
N TYR A 47 2.80 -18.05 -11.17
CA TYR A 47 2.34 -19.42 -10.98
C TYR A 47 2.08 -19.73 -9.50
N PHE A 48 2.95 -19.26 -8.61
CA PHE A 48 2.74 -19.37 -7.17
C PHE A 48 1.46 -18.66 -6.72
N TRP A 49 1.30 -17.39 -7.09
CA TRP A 49 0.16 -16.60 -6.64
C TRP A 49 -1.16 -17.12 -7.19
N HIS A 50 -1.21 -17.57 -8.45
CA HIS A 50 -2.40 -18.24 -8.98
C HIS A 50 -2.78 -19.49 -8.19
N THR A 51 -1.79 -20.28 -7.76
CA THR A 51 -2.01 -21.46 -6.93
C THR A 51 -2.53 -21.06 -5.54
N ALA A 52 -1.83 -20.15 -4.86
CA ALA A 52 -2.17 -19.72 -3.51
C ALA A 52 -3.53 -18.97 -3.43
N LEU A 53 -3.91 -18.21 -4.46
CA LEU A 53 -5.17 -17.47 -4.51
C LEU A 53 -6.37 -18.35 -4.90
N LYS A 54 -6.17 -19.38 -5.71
CA LYS A 54 -7.25 -20.27 -6.17
C LYS A 54 -7.57 -21.37 -5.15
N GLU A 55 -6.55 -21.91 -4.51
CA GLU A 55 -6.63 -23.07 -3.62
C GLU A 55 -6.23 -22.69 -2.19
N VAL A 56 -6.77 -21.57 -1.66
CA VAL A 56 -6.33 -20.97 -0.39
C VAL A 56 -6.27 -21.99 0.75
N GLU A 57 -7.36 -22.70 1.02
CA GLU A 57 -7.41 -23.66 2.14
C GLU A 57 -6.48 -24.86 1.94
N ASP A 58 -6.33 -25.34 0.70
CA ASP A 58 -5.47 -26.46 0.39
C ASP A 58 -3.98 -26.06 0.34
N SER A 59 -3.68 -24.77 0.15
CA SER A 59 -2.33 -24.23 0.03
C SER A 59 -1.56 -24.20 1.35
N TRP A 60 -2.25 -24.20 2.49
CA TRP A 60 -1.63 -24.12 3.81
C TRP A 60 -0.83 -25.37 4.14
N ASP A 61 0.33 -25.14 4.76
CA ASP A 61 1.33 -26.14 5.16
C ASP A 61 1.94 -26.94 4.00
N ARG A 62 1.55 -26.67 2.74
CA ARG A 62 2.18 -27.25 1.56
C ARG A 62 3.60 -26.70 1.44
N LYS A 63 4.54 -27.60 1.17
CA LYS A 63 5.93 -27.24 0.85
C LYS A 63 6.05 -26.88 -0.61
N PHE A 64 6.61 -25.71 -0.86
CA PHE A 64 6.89 -25.21 -2.20
C PHE A 64 8.40 -25.11 -2.41
N ARG A 65 8.82 -25.35 -3.64
CA ARG A 65 10.22 -25.26 -4.08
C ARG A 65 10.38 -24.15 -5.10
N PHE A 66 11.30 -23.21 -4.85
CA PHE A 66 11.56 -22.04 -5.68
C PHE A 66 13.02 -22.09 -6.16
N PRO A 67 13.29 -22.60 -7.37
CA PRO A 67 14.61 -22.53 -7.96
C PRO A 67 14.84 -21.14 -8.53
N GLN A 68 16.03 -20.57 -8.34
CA GLN A 68 16.46 -19.38 -9.08
C GLN A 68 15.61 -18.13 -8.79
N TYR A 69 15.41 -17.82 -7.51
CA TYR A 69 14.70 -16.63 -7.04
C TYR A 69 15.66 -15.64 -6.39
N THR A 70 15.31 -14.36 -6.42
CA THR A 70 16.12 -13.30 -5.81
C THR A 70 15.44 -12.80 -4.55
N LEU A 71 16.21 -12.69 -3.46
CA LEU A 71 15.78 -12.15 -2.19
C LEU A 71 15.73 -10.61 -2.24
N SER A 72 14.68 -10.03 -1.66
CA SER A 72 14.59 -8.61 -1.36
C SER A 72 14.19 -8.40 0.09
N GLU A 73 14.84 -7.46 0.77
CA GLU A 73 14.47 -6.98 2.11
C GLU A 73 13.17 -6.17 2.10
N HIS A 74 12.64 -5.88 0.91
CA HIS A 74 11.38 -5.20 0.70
C HIS A 74 10.27 -6.21 0.44
N VAL A 75 9.09 -5.94 0.97
CA VAL A 75 7.90 -6.79 0.82
C VAL A 75 6.76 -5.98 0.23
N ALA A 76 5.97 -6.57 -0.65
CA ALA A 76 4.75 -5.94 -1.15
C ALA A 76 3.86 -5.45 0.01
N ARG A 77 3.29 -4.24 -0.12
CA ARG A 77 2.35 -3.68 0.88
C ARG A 77 1.15 -4.59 1.13
N VAL A 78 0.68 -5.24 0.06
CA VAL A 78 -0.39 -6.24 0.09
C VAL A 78 0.08 -7.42 -0.78
N PRO A 79 0.73 -8.42 -0.18
CA PRO A 79 1.22 -9.58 -0.93
C PRO A 79 0.11 -10.24 -1.74
N GLY A 80 0.39 -10.55 -3.00
CA GLY A 80 -0.58 -11.17 -3.91
C GLY A 80 -1.60 -10.21 -4.55
N LEU A 81 -1.69 -8.94 -4.10
CA LEU A 81 -2.63 -7.98 -4.68
C LEU A 81 -2.41 -7.78 -6.18
N TYR A 82 -1.15 -7.71 -6.62
CA TYR A 82 -0.85 -7.62 -8.04
C TYR A 82 -1.48 -8.76 -8.83
N TYR A 83 -1.55 -9.98 -8.30
CA TYR A 83 -2.09 -11.13 -9.02
C TYR A 83 -3.60 -11.31 -8.84
N HIS A 84 -4.20 -10.60 -7.88
CA HIS A 84 -5.62 -10.71 -7.60
C HIS A 84 -6.47 -10.24 -8.79
N PRO A 85 -7.55 -10.95 -9.16
CA PRO A 85 -8.40 -10.58 -10.31
C PRO A 85 -8.97 -9.16 -10.22
N GLN A 86 -9.34 -8.71 -9.02
CA GLN A 86 -9.86 -7.35 -8.81
C GLN A 86 -8.79 -6.26 -8.89
N ALA A 87 -7.50 -6.59 -9.01
CA ALA A 87 -6.47 -5.57 -9.22
C ALA A 87 -6.19 -5.31 -10.70
N GLN A 88 -6.67 -6.18 -11.61
CA GLN A 88 -6.32 -6.14 -13.02
C GLN A 88 -6.77 -4.84 -13.71
N HIS A 89 -7.93 -4.28 -13.33
CA HIS A 89 -8.40 -3.01 -13.90
C HIS A 89 -7.55 -1.82 -13.49
N TYR A 90 -6.85 -1.89 -12.36
CA TYR A 90 -5.94 -0.83 -11.91
C TYR A 90 -4.56 -0.88 -12.60
N LYS A 91 -4.19 -1.99 -13.24
CA LYS A 91 -2.86 -2.10 -13.89
C LYS A 91 -2.77 -1.31 -15.18
N ASN A 92 -3.88 -1.22 -15.90
CA ASN A 92 -4.00 -0.55 -17.19
C ASN A 92 -4.23 0.94 -16.97
N LEU A 93 -3.20 1.74 -17.25
CA LEU A 93 -3.26 3.19 -17.10
C LEU A 93 -3.46 3.86 -18.46
N PRO A 94 -4.50 4.70 -18.60
CA PRO A 94 -4.61 5.63 -19.71
C PRO A 94 -3.35 6.49 -19.84
N ASP A 95 -2.94 6.78 -21.08
CA ASP A 95 -1.79 7.66 -21.35
C ASP A 95 -1.98 9.06 -20.76
N THR A 96 -3.22 9.50 -20.50
CA THR A 96 -3.53 10.77 -19.83
C THR A 96 -2.96 10.88 -18.42
N HIS A 97 -2.58 9.76 -17.79
CA HIS A 97 -1.90 9.80 -16.50
C HIS A 97 -0.39 9.94 -16.59
N LYS A 98 0.21 9.80 -17.77
CA LYS A 98 1.66 9.99 -17.96
C LYS A 98 1.93 11.47 -18.14
N GLU A 99 2.64 12.06 -17.19
CA GLU A 99 2.99 13.48 -17.19
C GLU A 99 4.23 13.71 -18.05
N TYR A 100 5.23 12.84 -17.92
CA TYR A 100 6.34 12.75 -18.86
C TYR A 100 7.04 11.40 -18.78
N VAL A 101 7.79 11.07 -19.82
CA VAL A 101 8.65 9.90 -19.88
C VAL A 101 10.07 10.38 -20.13
N SER A 102 10.99 9.93 -19.29
CA SER A 102 12.44 10.07 -19.48
C SER A 102 13.05 8.71 -19.76
N ASP A 103 14.34 8.67 -20.12
CA ASP A 103 15.08 7.42 -20.35
C ASP A 103 15.08 6.49 -19.13
N ARG A 104 14.91 7.05 -17.92
CA ARG A 104 14.95 6.31 -16.66
C ARG A 104 13.60 6.17 -15.97
N TRP A 105 12.67 7.09 -16.19
CA TRP A 105 11.45 7.22 -15.39
C TRP A 105 10.24 7.53 -16.25
N THR A 106 9.12 6.85 -15.97
CA THR A 106 7.79 7.36 -16.34
C THR A 106 7.20 8.08 -15.13
N HIS A 107 6.97 9.38 -15.28
CA HIS A 107 6.30 10.20 -14.29
C HIS A 107 4.81 10.13 -14.54
N TYR A 108 4.10 9.65 -13.52
CA TYR A 108 2.64 9.58 -13.52
C TYR A 108 2.07 10.69 -12.63
N SER A 109 0.89 11.18 -13.01
CA SER A 109 0.05 12.05 -12.19
C SER A 109 -0.30 11.40 -10.86
N PRO A 110 -0.66 12.17 -9.82
CA PRO A 110 -1.00 11.62 -8.52
C PRO A 110 -2.09 10.53 -8.61
N PRO A 111 -3.22 10.74 -9.33
CA PRO A 111 -4.21 9.67 -9.52
C PRO A 111 -3.65 8.45 -10.25
N GLY A 112 -2.71 8.64 -11.19
CA GLY A 112 -2.07 7.55 -11.92
C GLY A 112 -1.14 6.71 -11.04
N LYS A 113 -0.42 7.35 -10.12
CA LYS A 113 0.41 6.65 -9.13
C LYS A 113 -0.45 5.90 -8.12
N SER A 114 -1.52 6.53 -7.63
CA SER A 114 -2.50 5.88 -6.77
C SER A 114 -3.13 4.65 -7.45
N GLN A 115 -3.47 4.75 -8.74
CA GLN A 115 -3.99 3.62 -9.50
C GLN A 115 -2.98 2.45 -9.54
N LYS A 116 -1.69 2.70 -9.83
CA LYS A 116 -0.67 1.63 -9.76
C LYS A 116 -0.59 1.00 -8.37
N ILE A 117 -0.68 1.80 -7.30
CA ILE A 117 -0.59 1.29 -5.93
C ILE A 117 -1.80 0.41 -5.57
N LEU A 118 -3.00 0.81 -6.00
CA LEU A 118 -4.20 -0.04 -5.88
C LEU A 118 -4.09 -1.32 -6.74
N GLY A 119 -3.33 -1.26 -7.83
CA GLY A 119 -2.97 -2.43 -8.65
C GLY A 119 -1.90 -3.35 -8.05
N GLY A 120 -1.43 -3.10 -6.82
CA GLY A 120 -0.46 -3.95 -6.12
C GLY A 120 0.98 -3.46 -6.18
N ILE A 121 1.26 -2.30 -6.77
CA ILE A 121 2.59 -1.67 -6.70
C ILE A 121 2.77 -1.01 -5.33
N GLY A 122 3.99 -1.06 -4.79
CA GLY A 122 4.30 -0.52 -3.47
C GLY A 122 4.95 -1.55 -2.57
N THR A 123 5.98 -1.15 -1.86
CA THR A 123 6.74 -2.01 -0.95
C THR A 123 6.96 -1.34 0.40
N LEU A 124 7.11 -2.18 1.41
CA LEU A 124 7.49 -1.82 2.77
C LEU A 124 8.82 -2.50 3.09
N GLN A 125 9.68 -1.81 3.84
CA GLN A 125 10.83 -2.44 4.50
C GLN A 125 10.48 -2.57 5.98
N ILE A 126 10.29 -3.81 6.45
CA ILE A 126 9.88 -4.09 7.83
C ILE A 126 11.12 -4.61 8.57
N PRO A 127 11.49 -4.04 9.73
CA PRO A 127 12.64 -4.53 10.49
C PRO A 127 12.44 -5.98 10.97
N PRO A 128 13.52 -6.59 11.48
CA PRO A 128 13.43 -7.79 12.32
C PRO A 128 12.54 -7.56 13.55
N THR A 129 11.90 -8.64 14.02
CA THR A 129 11.21 -8.67 15.32
C THR A 129 12.18 -8.83 16.48
N LEU A 130 11.69 -8.67 17.71
CA LEU A 130 12.44 -8.98 18.94
C LEU A 130 12.73 -10.48 19.10
N GLU A 131 12.00 -11.33 18.38
CA GLU A 131 12.18 -12.79 18.38
C GLU A 131 13.12 -13.24 17.25
N ASP A 132 13.97 -12.35 16.74
CA ASP A 132 14.98 -12.67 15.74
C ASP A 132 14.40 -13.24 14.42
N TRP A 133 13.18 -12.85 14.04
CA TRP A 133 12.61 -13.16 12.73
C TRP A 133 12.60 -11.94 11.81
N ARG A 134 12.94 -12.18 10.54
CA ARG A 134 12.89 -11.18 9.46
C ARG A 134 11.86 -11.56 8.42
N ILE A 135 11.04 -10.60 8.02
CA ILE A 135 10.21 -10.75 6.83
C ILE A 135 10.92 -10.11 5.63
N ALA A 136 10.96 -10.85 4.55
CA ALA A 136 11.54 -10.47 3.27
C ALA A 136 10.58 -10.93 2.16
N SER A 137 10.95 -10.68 0.90
CA SER A 137 10.29 -11.29 -0.24
C SER A 137 11.27 -11.99 -1.16
N ILE A 138 10.78 -12.96 -1.90
CA ILE A 138 11.50 -13.56 -3.02
C ILE A 138 10.74 -13.30 -4.31
N SER A 139 11.45 -13.09 -5.40
CA SER A 139 10.85 -12.91 -6.72
C SER A 139 11.75 -13.51 -7.80
N SER A 140 11.12 -14.19 -8.75
CA SER A 140 11.76 -14.67 -9.98
C SER A 140 12.04 -13.53 -10.96
N GLY A 141 11.24 -12.45 -10.91
CA GLY A 141 11.37 -11.26 -11.76
C GLY A 141 12.14 -10.12 -11.10
N ASN A 142 12.78 -10.35 -9.95
CA ASN A 142 13.51 -9.37 -9.15
C ASN A 142 12.66 -8.16 -8.72
N ASN A 143 11.34 -8.28 -8.61
CA ASN A 143 10.47 -7.15 -8.24
C ASN A 143 9.73 -7.43 -6.93
N ALA A 144 10.09 -6.70 -5.88
CA ALA A 144 9.57 -6.90 -4.53
C ALA A 144 8.07 -6.61 -4.39
N SER A 145 7.47 -5.78 -5.25
CA SER A 145 6.00 -5.56 -5.23
C SER A 145 5.21 -6.78 -5.73
N LEU A 146 5.86 -7.67 -6.48
CA LEU A 146 5.28 -8.90 -7.02
C LEU A 146 5.74 -10.13 -6.21
N GLY A 147 6.69 -9.93 -5.30
CA GLY A 147 7.35 -10.98 -4.56
C GLY A 147 6.44 -11.75 -3.62
N ILE A 148 6.94 -12.92 -3.22
CA ILE A 148 6.31 -13.85 -2.29
C ILE A 148 6.92 -13.60 -0.90
N PRO A 149 6.11 -13.33 0.14
CA PRO A 149 6.63 -13.12 1.48
C PRO A 149 7.32 -14.37 2.02
N VAL A 150 8.46 -14.15 2.64
CA VAL A 150 9.30 -15.17 3.26
C VAL A 150 9.65 -14.68 4.66
N LEU A 151 9.40 -15.51 5.67
CA LEU A 151 9.79 -15.29 7.06
C LEU A 151 11.04 -16.13 7.34
N ILE A 152 12.16 -15.49 7.65
CA ILE A 152 13.48 -16.12 7.82
C ILE A 152 13.94 -15.90 9.26
N HIS A 153 14.35 -16.98 9.93
CA HIS A 153 14.97 -16.91 11.23
C HIS A 153 16.38 -16.29 11.15
N GLU A 154 16.77 -15.47 12.12
CA GLU A 154 18.04 -14.73 12.11
C GLU A 154 19.24 -15.67 11.97
N GLU A 155 19.20 -16.85 12.58
CA GLU A 155 20.29 -17.83 12.44
C GLU A 155 20.53 -18.23 10.99
N VAL A 156 19.47 -18.42 10.20
CA VAL A 156 19.58 -18.73 8.77
C VAL A 156 20.09 -17.51 8.00
N TRP A 157 19.58 -16.32 8.35
CA TRP A 157 20.03 -15.06 7.75
C TRP A 157 21.54 -14.85 7.93
N GLN A 158 22.04 -15.07 9.14
CA GLN A 158 23.44 -14.93 9.49
C GLN A 158 24.30 -16.05 8.91
N HIS A 159 23.82 -17.29 8.91
CA HIS A 159 24.52 -18.43 8.34
C HIS A 159 24.92 -18.20 6.88
N TYR A 160 23.99 -17.71 6.06
CA TYR A 160 24.23 -17.40 4.65
C TYR A 160 24.67 -15.97 4.38
N GLN A 161 24.74 -15.11 5.40
CA GLN A 161 25.00 -13.67 5.26
C GLN A 161 24.09 -13.01 4.22
N LEU A 162 22.79 -13.31 4.31
CA LEU A 162 21.79 -12.83 3.35
C LEU A 162 21.76 -11.30 3.30
N LYS A 163 21.48 -10.77 2.11
CA LYS A 163 21.38 -9.34 1.82
C LYS A 163 20.44 -9.08 0.63
N GLU A 164 19.99 -7.85 0.47
CA GLU A 164 19.24 -7.40 -0.71
C GLU A 164 19.90 -7.89 -2.03
N GLY A 165 19.08 -8.46 -2.92
CA GLY A 165 19.53 -8.97 -4.22
C GLY A 165 20.18 -10.35 -4.18
N GLN A 166 20.27 -10.99 -3.01
CA GLN A 166 20.87 -12.31 -2.88
C GLN A 166 20.13 -13.36 -3.72
N ARG A 167 20.84 -14.02 -4.62
CA ARG A 167 20.29 -15.11 -5.42
C ARG A 167 20.17 -16.39 -4.61
N LEU A 168 19.00 -16.99 -4.66
CA LEU A 168 18.69 -18.30 -4.09
C LEU A 168 18.68 -19.31 -5.24
N ALA A 169 19.69 -20.18 -5.28
CA ALA A 169 19.70 -21.33 -6.19
C ALA A 169 18.46 -22.20 -5.96
N LEU A 170 18.09 -22.37 -4.67
CA LEU A 170 16.95 -23.14 -4.26
C LEU A 170 16.41 -22.63 -2.90
N LEU A 171 15.10 -22.46 -2.80
CA LEU A 171 14.38 -22.38 -1.53
C LEU A 171 13.35 -23.52 -1.48
N THR A 172 13.25 -24.22 -0.36
CA THR A 172 12.13 -25.14 -0.08
C THR A 172 11.53 -24.85 1.29
N ALA A 173 10.30 -24.34 1.32
CA ALA A 173 9.64 -23.91 2.55
C ALA A 173 8.13 -24.20 2.54
N PRO A 174 7.53 -24.46 3.72
CA PRO A 174 6.08 -24.53 3.86
C PRO A 174 5.46 -23.14 3.78
N TRP A 175 4.34 -23.02 3.06
CA TRP A 175 3.48 -21.84 3.08
C TRP A 175 2.57 -21.88 4.31
N LYS A 176 2.74 -20.91 5.21
CA LYS A 176 1.98 -20.84 6.46
C LYS A 176 1.19 -19.56 6.54
N ARG A 177 0.10 -19.62 7.31
CA ARG A 177 -0.65 -18.42 7.71
C ARG A 177 0.25 -17.52 8.52
N MET A 178 0.18 -16.22 8.25
CA MET A 178 0.82 -15.24 9.12
C MET A 178 0.18 -15.31 10.51
N ASP A 179 1.00 -15.37 11.56
CA ASP A 179 0.51 -15.13 12.92
C ASP A 179 -0.03 -13.70 13.06
N ALA A 180 -0.77 -13.46 14.15
CA ALA A 180 -1.39 -12.16 14.40
C ALA A 180 -0.39 -10.99 14.39
N SER A 181 0.85 -11.22 14.83
CA SER A 181 1.87 -10.16 14.96
C SER A 181 2.39 -9.67 13.60
N TRP A 182 2.47 -10.56 12.61
CA TRP A 182 2.81 -10.23 11.23
C TRP A 182 1.57 -9.85 10.42
N ALA A 183 0.47 -10.58 10.58
CA ALA A 183 -0.76 -10.36 9.82
C ALA A 183 -1.31 -8.94 10.01
N ARG A 184 -1.19 -8.37 11.22
CA ARG A 184 -1.59 -6.98 11.52
C ARG A 184 -0.78 -5.91 10.79
N ARG A 185 0.41 -6.24 10.29
CA ARG A 185 1.29 -5.30 9.56
C ARG A 185 0.90 -5.14 8.08
N PHE A 186 0.04 -6.01 7.56
CA PHE A 186 -0.40 -5.98 6.17
C PHE A 186 -1.88 -5.65 6.07
N TYR A 187 -2.27 -4.96 4.99
CA TYR A 187 -3.69 -4.67 4.75
C TYR A 187 -4.49 -5.95 4.50
N SER A 188 -5.67 -6.07 5.12
CA SER A 188 -6.60 -7.18 4.85
C SER A 188 -7.45 -6.86 3.64
N MET A 189 -7.42 -7.73 2.62
CA MET A 189 -8.31 -7.65 1.48
C MET A 189 -9.01 -8.99 1.29
N ARG A 190 -10.33 -8.94 1.07
CA ARG A 190 -11.12 -10.15 0.81
C ARG A 190 -10.55 -10.90 -0.40
N GLY A 191 -10.35 -12.21 -0.24
CA GLY A 191 -9.83 -13.07 -1.30
C GLY A 191 -8.30 -13.09 -1.41
N ILE A 192 -7.57 -12.35 -0.57
CA ILE A 192 -6.11 -12.39 -0.52
C ILE A 192 -5.67 -13.07 0.78
N PRO A 193 -4.99 -14.24 0.72
CA PRO A 193 -4.49 -14.92 1.90
C PRO A 193 -3.30 -14.18 2.51
N LYS A 194 -3.30 -14.04 3.84
CA LYS A 194 -2.14 -13.55 4.59
C LYS A 194 -1.25 -14.72 4.97
N GLY A 195 -0.23 -14.97 4.15
CA GLY A 195 0.73 -16.03 4.39
C GLY A 195 2.17 -15.61 4.09
N TYR A 196 3.09 -16.43 4.59
CA TYR A 196 4.50 -16.37 4.25
C TYR A 196 5.06 -17.79 4.08
N LEU A 197 6.19 -17.91 3.39
CA LEU A 197 7.02 -19.10 3.42
C LEU A 197 7.91 -19.07 4.67
N VAL A 198 7.97 -20.14 5.45
CA VAL A 198 8.79 -20.17 6.68
C VAL A 198 10.13 -20.85 6.45
N VAL A 199 11.21 -20.15 6.79
CA VAL A 199 12.59 -20.61 6.72
C VAL A 199 13.21 -20.53 8.11
N ASP A 200 13.28 -21.66 8.79
CA ASP A 200 13.80 -21.81 10.15
C ASP A 200 15.08 -22.62 10.23
N HIS A 201 15.47 -23.29 9.14
CA HIS A 201 16.70 -24.09 9.10
C HIS A 201 17.53 -23.82 7.83
N PRO A 202 18.88 -23.79 7.92
CA PRO A 202 19.74 -23.53 6.77
C PRO A 202 19.50 -24.47 5.57
N ASP A 203 19.26 -25.76 5.82
CA ASP A 203 19.01 -26.77 4.76
C ASP A 203 17.82 -26.46 3.82
N GLN A 204 16.96 -25.51 4.18
CA GLN A 204 15.86 -25.04 3.33
C GLN A 204 16.33 -24.11 2.21
N LEU A 205 17.55 -23.59 2.28
CA LEU A 205 18.12 -22.64 1.34
C LEU A 205 19.40 -23.19 0.69
N GLN A 206 19.58 -22.81 -0.57
CA GLN A 206 20.86 -22.84 -1.27
C GLN A 206 21.04 -21.47 -1.90
N VAL A 207 22.14 -20.80 -1.55
CA VAL A 207 22.45 -19.45 -2.02
C VAL A 207 23.57 -19.51 -3.06
N GLU A 208 23.47 -18.65 -4.08
CA GLU A 208 24.56 -18.42 -5.04
C GLU A 208 25.36 -17.18 -4.59
N PRO A 209 26.65 -17.04 -4.92
CA PRO A 209 27.42 -15.86 -4.50
C PRO A 209 26.98 -14.55 -5.18
N GLU A 210 26.28 -14.64 -6.31
CA GLU A 210 25.88 -13.49 -7.12
C GLU A 210 24.76 -12.65 -6.48
N ILE A 211 24.88 -11.33 -6.65
CA ILE A 211 23.87 -10.34 -6.25
C ILE A 211 23.24 -9.74 -7.49
N TYR A 212 21.92 -9.79 -7.53
CA TYR A 212 21.13 -9.30 -8.65
C TYR A 212 20.43 -7.99 -8.26
N PRO A 213 20.32 -7.05 -9.20
CA PRO A 213 19.49 -5.87 -9.02
C PRO A 213 18.05 -6.29 -8.72
N THR A 214 17.45 -5.62 -7.74
CA THR A 214 16.06 -5.76 -7.34
C THR A 214 15.34 -4.44 -7.54
N ILE A 215 14.09 -4.54 -7.94
CA ILE A 215 13.18 -3.43 -8.14
C ILE A 215 12.21 -3.38 -6.97
N TYR A 216 12.11 -2.23 -6.32
CA TYR A 216 11.16 -2.01 -5.23
C TYR A 216 10.53 -0.62 -5.32
N HIS A 217 9.43 -0.41 -4.58
CA HIS A 217 8.54 0.74 -4.77
C HIS A 217 8.20 1.37 -3.42
N PRO A 218 9.14 2.07 -2.76
CA PRO A 218 8.81 2.84 -1.58
C PRO A 218 7.68 3.82 -1.93
N PHE A 219 6.72 3.95 -1.03
CA PHE A 219 5.56 4.81 -1.25
C PHE A 219 5.27 5.69 -0.03
N THR A 220 4.59 6.78 -0.30
CA THR A 220 4.11 7.77 0.67
C THR A 220 2.71 8.24 0.26
N ILE A 221 2.08 9.06 1.09
CA ILE A 221 0.83 9.75 0.81
C ILE A 221 1.18 11.24 0.76
N MET A 222 0.76 11.90 -0.32
CA MET A 222 0.94 13.34 -0.49
C MET A 222 -0.41 14.01 -0.37
N GLU A 223 -0.51 14.96 0.55
CA GLU A 223 -1.55 15.98 0.55
C GLU A 223 -1.11 17.11 -0.38
N TYR A 224 -2.00 17.64 -1.22
CA TYR A 224 -1.66 18.74 -2.11
C TYR A 224 -2.90 19.55 -2.50
N ASP A 225 -2.66 20.82 -2.85
CA ASP A 225 -3.70 21.71 -3.33
C ASP A 225 -3.81 21.60 -4.86
N ALA A 226 -5.04 21.47 -5.35
CA ALA A 226 -5.35 21.60 -6.77
C ALA A 226 -6.68 22.32 -6.95
N GLU A 227 -6.68 23.36 -7.78
CA GLU A 227 -7.89 24.16 -8.10
C GLU A 227 -8.64 24.67 -6.84
N GLY A 228 -7.90 25.02 -5.78
CA GLY A 228 -8.48 25.52 -4.52
C GLY A 228 -9.05 24.43 -3.61
N SER A 229 -8.89 23.15 -3.97
CA SER A 229 -9.32 21.99 -3.19
C SER A 229 -8.13 21.19 -2.67
N LEU A 230 -8.29 20.57 -1.50
CA LEU A 230 -7.29 19.71 -0.88
C LEU A 230 -7.48 18.26 -1.31
N PHE A 231 -6.42 17.64 -1.84
CA PHE A 231 -6.42 16.25 -2.30
C PHE A 231 -5.32 15.43 -1.65
N TYR A 232 -5.61 14.15 -1.46
CA TYR A 232 -4.65 13.16 -1.00
C TYR A 232 -4.44 12.18 -2.15
N ASP A 233 -3.21 11.75 -2.38
CA ASP A 233 -2.89 10.69 -3.35
C ASP A 233 -1.66 9.91 -2.90
N PHE A 234 -1.58 8.65 -3.30
CA PHE A 234 -0.39 7.86 -3.09
C PHE A 234 0.70 8.22 -4.11
N VAL A 235 1.93 8.30 -3.62
CA VAL A 235 3.11 8.56 -4.44
C VAL A 235 4.12 7.45 -4.20
N PHE A 236 4.64 6.85 -5.27
CA PHE A 236 5.78 5.93 -5.19
C PHE A 236 6.89 6.32 -6.14
N VAL A 237 8.07 5.77 -5.87
CA VAL A 237 9.27 5.84 -6.71
C VAL A 237 9.68 4.41 -7.06
N THR A 238 10.01 4.12 -8.32
CA THR A 238 10.60 2.83 -8.70
C THR A 238 12.09 2.85 -8.43
N VAL A 239 12.59 1.99 -7.58
CA VAL A 239 14.01 1.96 -7.21
C VAL A 239 14.65 0.70 -7.75
N ASP A 240 15.83 0.86 -8.35
CA ASP A 240 16.73 -0.23 -8.71
C ASP A 240 17.85 -0.28 -7.66
N SER A 241 17.99 -1.42 -6.96
CA SER A 241 18.98 -1.58 -5.89
C SER A 241 20.42 -1.56 -6.37
N SER A 242 20.68 -1.67 -7.67
CA SER A 242 22.02 -1.54 -8.23
C SER A 242 22.52 -0.09 -8.26
N ASP A 243 21.62 0.89 -8.13
CA ASP A 243 21.98 2.30 -8.11
C ASP A 243 22.45 2.70 -6.70
N PRO A 244 23.74 2.98 -6.48
CA PRO A 244 24.24 3.33 -5.14
C PRO A 244 23.73 4.69 -4.64
N ASP A 245 23.22 5.54 -5.53
CA ASP A 245 22.71 6.89 -5.21
C ASP A 245 21.18 6.94 -5.12
N PHE A 246 20.52 5.77 -5.08
CA PHE A 246 19.06 5.67 -5.08
C PHE A 246 18.38 6.58 -4.04
N ARG A 247 18.96 6.74 -2.85
CA ARG A 247 18.40 7.59 -1.80
C ARG A 247 18.35 9.06 -2.20
N ASN A 248 19.40 9.59 -2.83
CA ASN A 248 19.40 10.98 -3.29
C ASN A 248 18.46 11.17 -4.48
N GLN A 249 18.35 10.17 -5.35
CA GLN A 249 17.38 10.20 -6.46
C GLN A 249 15.93 10.20 -5.96
N ILE A 250 15.60 9.41 -4.94
CA ILE A 250 14.27 9.46 -4.31
C ILE A 250 14.01 10.84 -3.69
N ARG A 251 14.99 11.42 -2.99
CA ARG A 251 14.85 12.78 -2.43
C ARG A 251 14.62 13.83 -3.50
N ALA A 252 15.43 13.80 -4.56
CA ALA A 252 15.31 14.72 -5.69
C ALA A 252 13.94 14.58 -6.36
N PHE A 253 13.51 13.33 -6.61
CA PHE A 253 12.20 13.04 -7.16
C PHE A 253 11.09 13.60 -6.27
N LEU A 254 11.08 13.29 -4.96
CA LEU A 254 10.00 13.72 -4.06
C LEU A 254 10.01 15.24 -3.88
N GLY A 255 11.19 15.86 -3.84
CA GLY A 255 11.37 17.31 -3.78
C GLY A 255 10.83 18.03 -5.02
N GLU A 256 11.04 17.48 -6.21
CA GLU A 256 10.48 18.01 -7.45
C GLU A 256 8.96 17.75 -7.54
N TYR A 257 8.54 16.52 -7.24
CA TYR A 257 7.18 16.04 -7.48
C TYR A 257 6.12 16.81 -6.70
N ARG A 258 6.45 17.27 -5.47
CA ARG A 258 5.53 18.06 -4.63
C ARG A 258 5.21 19.44 -5.22
N TYR A 259 6.08 20.01 -6.03
CA TYR A 259 5.87 21.33 -6.66
C TYR A 259 5.55 21.25 -8.15
N PHE A 260 5.72 20.08 -8.76
CA PHE A 260 5.45 19.87 -10.18
C PHE A 260 4.01 20.26 -10.52
N GLN A 261 3.84 21.05 -11.59
CA GLN A 261 2.56 21.65 -12.01
C GLN A 261 1.85 22.49 -10.93
N GLY A 262 2.59 23.05 -9.96
CA GLY A 262 2.03 23.99 -8.98
C GLY A 262 1.22 23.34 -7.85
N ARG A 263 1.40 22.04 -7.58
CA ARG A 263 0.65 21.29 -6.56
C ARG A 263 0.89 21.71 -5.11
N HIS A 264 2.04 22.30 -4.81
CA HIS A 264 2.45 22.70 -3.44
C HIS A 264 2.23 21.61 -2.37
N GLY A 265 2.55 20.36 -2.67
CA GLY A 265 2.24 19.21 -1.82
C GLY A 265 3.09 19.08 -0.55
N ASN A 266 2.56 18.34 0.41
CA ASN A 266 3.20 17.92 1.66
C ASN A 266 3.10 16.39 1.79
N TYR A 267 4.21 15.74 2.13
CA TYR A 267 4.20 14.30 2.37
C TYR A 267 3.72 14.01 3.79
N LEU A 268 2.77 13.10 3.90
CA LEU A 268 2.14 12.77 5.17
C LEU A 268 2.86 11.63 5.88
N ILE A 269 3.48 10.71 5.15
CA ILE A 269 4.10 9.49 5.71
C ILE A 269 5.51 9.28 5.15
N GLU A 270 6.41 8.78 5.98
CA GLU A 270 7.79 8.47 5.56
C GLU A 270 7.84 7.18 4.70
N PRO A 271 8.43 7.22 3.48
CA PRO A 271 8.59 6.03 2.64
C PRO A 271 9.53 4.95 3.20
N PHE A 272 10.50 5.31 4.06
CA PHE A 272 11.44 4.36 4.67
C PHE A 272 11.36 4.38 6.20
N VAL A 273 10.67 3.40 6.78
CA VAL A 273 10.43 3.31 8.22
C VAL A 273 11.72 3.27 9.05
N ASN A 274 12.71 2.46 8.64
CA ASN A 274 13.93 2.25 9.42
C ASN A 274 14.97 3.35 9.23
N HIS A 275 14.97 3.95 8.04
CA HIS A 275 15.96 4.93 7.60
C HIS A 275 15.25 6.08 6.90
N PRO A 276 14.62 6.99 7.68
CA PRO A 276 13.88 8.11 7.14
C PRO A 276 14.69 8.86 6.08
N LEU A 277 14.03 9.16 4.97
CA LEU A 277 14.65 9.75 3.80
C LEU A 277 14.29 11.23 3.67
N LEU A 278 13.06 11.59 4.04
CA LEU A 278 12.57 12.96 4.08
C LEU A 278 13.03 13.62 5.40
N TYR A 279 13.21 14.94 5.39
CA TYR A 279 13.59 15.66 6.60
C TYR A 279 12.40 15.67 7.58
N GLU A 280 12.66 15.77 8.89
CA GLU A 280 11.60 15.74 9.93
C GLU A 280 10.51 16.82 9.73
N ASN A 281 10.83 17.92 9.05
CA ASN A 281 9.88 18.99 8.72
C ASN A 281 9.08 18.71 7.42
N ASP A 282 9.43 17.68 6.66
CA ASP A 282 8.79 17.31 5.39
C ASP A 282 7.78 16.16 5.51
N VAL A 283 7.69 15.53 6.69
CA VAL A 283 6.75 14.43 6.97
C VAL A 283 5.94 14.74 8.22
N MET A 284 4.63 14.81 8.08
CA MET A 284 3.74 15.16 9.21
C MET A 284 3.49 13.99 10.16
N TYR A 285 3.54 12.74 9.68
CA TYR A 285 3.18 11.56 10.47
C TYR A 285 4.15 10.41 10.23
N HIS A 286 4.44 9.64 11.27
CA HIS A 286 5.34 8.48 11.16
C HIS A 286 4.63 7.24 10.62
N SER A 287 3.30 7.28 10.51
CA SER A 287 2.49 6.17 10.05
C SER A 287 1.10 6.63 9.59
N PRO A 288 0.39 5.81 8.80
CA PRO A 288 -1.00 6.10 8.46
C PRO A 288 -1.97 6.14 9.66
N GLU A 289 -1.76 5.40 10.76
CA GLU A 289 -2.68 5.53 11.91
C GLU A 289 -2.40 6.78 12.74
N ASP A 290 -1.15 7.24 12.85
CA ASP A 290 -0.87 8.56 13.42
C ASP A 290 -1.62 9.65 12.64
N LEU A 291 -1.58 9.58 11.30
CA LEU A 291 -2.36 10.47 10.43
C LEU A 291 -3.86 10.45 10.76
N ARG A 292 -4.47 9.28 10.99
CA ARG A 292 -5.90 9.17 11.32
C ARG A 292 -6.25 9.56 12.76
N LYS A 293 -5.32 9.38 13.70
CA LYS A 293 -5.49 9.80 15.10
C LYS A 293 -5.47 11.33 15.21
N GLU A 294 -4.53 11.96 14.51
CA GLU A 294 -4.32 13.41 14.55
C GLU A 294 -5.29 14.15 13.62
N ASN A 295 -5.70 13.54 12.50
CA ASN A 295 -6.70 14.09 11.58
C ASN A 295 -7.84 13.09 11.36
N ALA A 296 -8.97 13.35 12.03
CA ALA A 296 -10.18 12.52 11.95
C ALA A 296 -10.74 12.39 10.53
N ALA A 297 -10.52 13.38 9.65
CA ALA A 297 -10.99 13.37 8.27
C ALA A 297 -10.06 12.60 7.32
N SER A 298 -8.85 12.23 7.75
CA SER A 298 -7.91 11.48 6.91
C SER A 298 -8.46 10.13 6.43
N GLY A 299 -9.30 9.47 7.22
CA GLY A 299 -9.99 8.25 6.77
C GLY A 299 -10.84 8.49 5.52
N SER A 300 -11.60 9.59 5.51
CA SER A 300 -12.42 10.00 4.38
C SER A 300 -11.58 10.38 3.16
N HIS A 301 -10.51 11.18 3.34
CA HIS A 301 -9.60 11.54 2.26
C HIS A 301 -8.95 10.30 1.61
N LEU A 302 -8.51 9.32 2.41
CA LEU A 302 -7.93 8.07 1.91
C LEU A 302 -8.94 7.22 1.15
N ASN A 303 -10.19 7.16 1.60
CA ASN A 303 -11.26 6.46 0.88
C ASN A 303 -11.56 7.14 -0.47
N LEU A 304 -11.57 8.48 -0.50
CA LEU A 304 -11.81 9.22 -1.73
C LEU A 304 -10.74 8.95 -2.79
N ILE A 305 -9.49 8.65 -2.43
CA ILE A 305 -8.47 8.21 -3.41
C ILE A 305 -9.00 7.06 -4.27
N VAL A 306 -9.55 6.03 -3.63
CA VAL A 306 -10.03 4.81 -4.29
C VAL A 306 -11.19 5.14 -5.23
N GLU A 307 -12.11 5.97 -4.78
CA GLU A 307 -13.32 6.34 -5.53
C GLU A 307 -12.99 7.25 -6.71
N ARG A 308 -12.10 8.24 -6.53
CA ARG A 308 -11.61 9.13 -7.60
C ARG A 308 -10.94 8.36 -8.74
N ILE A 309 -10.19 7.30 -8.43
CA ILE A 309 -9.50 6.46 -9.44
C ILE A 309 -10.49 5.69 -10.32
N LYS A 310 -11.67 5.33 -9.80
CA LYS A 310 -12.70 4.66 -10.63
C LYS A 310 -13.17 5.55 -11.78
N ARG A 311 -12.98 6.87 -11.67
CA ARG A 311 -13.40 7.88 -12.67
C ARG A 311 -14.86 7.73 -13.07
N GLU A 312 -15.68 7.29 -12.14
CA GLU A 312 -17.13 7.25 -12.32
C GLU A 312 -17.63 8.67 -12.55
N ARG A 313 -18.58 8.80 -13.48
CA ARG A 313 -19.24 10.06 -13.78
C ARG A 313 -20.65 10.03 -13.19
N PHE A 314 -20.97 11.06 -12.43
CA PHE A 314 -22.28 11.30 -11.82
C PHE A 314 -22.86 12.54 -12.49
N ASN A 315 -23.89 12.37 -13.32
CA ASN A 315 -24.43 13.45 -14.15
C ASN A 315 -23.36 14.19 -14.98
N GLN A 316 -22.44 13.45 -15.62
CA GLN A 316 -21.28 13.94 -16.39
C GLN A 316 -20.09 14.49 -15.58
N LEU A 317 -20.26 14.73 -14.28
CA LEU A 317 -19.21 15.22 -13.39
C LEU A 317 -18.45 14.08 -12.71
N THR A 318 -17.16 14.28 -12.49
CA THR A 318 -16.29 13.41 -11.71
C THR A 318 -16.31 13.80 -10.24
N LEU A 319 -15.89 12.88 -9.35
CA LEU A 319 -15.73 13.20 -7.93
C LEU A 319 -14.75 14.34 -7.68
N ASP A 320 -13.73 14.50 -8.53
CA ASP A 320 -12.77 15.61 -8.43
C ASP A 320 -13.49 16.94 -8.68
N GLU A 321 -14.29 17.04 -9.76
CA GLU A 321 -15.06 18.26 -10.08
C GLU A 321 -16.09 18.59 -8.98
N ILE A 322 -16.77 17.58 -8.44
CA ILE A 322 -17.71 17.75 -7.32
C ILE A 322 -16.96 18.26 -6.08
N LYS A 323 -15.82 17.66 -5.73
CA LYS A 323 -15.03 18.08 -4.57
C LYS A 323 -14.49 19.49 -4.72
N VAL A 324 -13.95 19.83 -5.89
CA VAL A 324 -13.49 21.19 -6.21
C VAL A 324 -14.61 22.20 -6.06
N PHE A 325 -15.81 21.88 -6.54
CA PHE A 325 -16.96 22.77 -6.37
C PHE A 325 -17.30 22.97 -4.89
N MET A 326 -17.45 21.88 -4.13
CA MET A 326 -17.81 21.93 -2.71
C MET A 326 -16.78 22.73 -1.89
N ASP A 327 -15.49 22.47 -2.08
CA ASP A 327 -14.43 23.12 -1.30
C ASP A 327 -14.35 24.64 -1.55
N ASN A 328 -14.69 25.09 -2.78
CA ASN A 328 -14.55 26.48 -3.18
C ASN A 328 -15.82 27.32 -3.02
N HIS A 329 -17.00 26.70 -3.07
CA HIS A 329 -18.28 27.42 -3.19
C HIS A 329 -19.24 27.19 -2.02
N MET A 330 -18.88 26.33 -1.07
CA MET A 330 -19.75 25.99 0.07
C MET A 330 -19.07 26.32 1.38
N ASP A 331 -19.88 26.70 2.36
CA ASP A 331 -19.47 26.68 3.76
C ASP A 331 -20.00 25.44 4.50
N ILE A 332 -19.70 25.35 5.79
CA ILE A 332 -20.12 24.21 6.62
C ILE A 332 -21.65 24.10 6.71
N ASP A 333 -22.38 25.20 6.75
CA ASP A 333 -23.83 25.18 6.90
C ASP A 333 -24.50 24.80 5.57
N ASP A 334 -23.93 25.20 4.44
CA ASP A 334 -24.32 24.73 3.11
C ASP A 334 -24.13 23.22 2.98
N LEU A 335 -22.99 22.68 3.43
CA LEU A 335 -22.73 21.23 3.40
C LEU A 335 -23.73 20.45 4.25
N LYS A 336 -24.08 20.95 5.44
CA LYS A 336 -25.10 20.34 6.31
C LYS A 336 -26.48 20.39 5.67
N THR A 337 -26.85 21.52 5.06
CA THR A 337 -28.11 21.68 4.33
C THR A 337 -28.21 20.69 3.17
N CYS A 338 -27.14 20.56 2.37
CA CYS A 338 -27.10 19.60 1.27
C CYS A 338 -27.22 18.16 1.76
N SER A 339 -26.54 17.83 2.87
CA SER A 339 -26.65 16.53 3.54
C SER A 339 -28.09 16.21 3.96
N ASP A 340 -28.79 17.16 4.59
CA ASP A 340 -30.19 17.00 5.00
C ASP A 340 -31.14 16.86 3.79
N ASP A 341 -30.92 17.65 2.72
CA ASP A 341 -31.70 17.59 1.47
C ASP A 341 -31.64 16.21 0.81
N ILE A 342 -30.50 15.51 0.91
CA ILE A 342 -30.33 14.14 0.43
C ILE A 342 -30.60 13.09 1.51
N LEU A 343 -31.22 13.45 2.63
CA LEU A 343 -31.58 12.54 3.73
C LEU A 343 -30.38 11.79 4.33
N ILE A 344 -29.26 12.49 4.53
CA ILE A 344 -28.12 12.04 5.32
C ILE A 344 -28.02 12.95 6.54
N ASN A 345 -28.07 12.37 7.75
CA ASN A 345 -27.94 13.13 8.99
C ASN A 345 -26.54 13.79 9.08
N PRO A 346 -26.43 15.12 9.21
CA PRO A 346 -25.17 15.85 9.31
C PRO A 346 -24.27 15.37 10.45
N ASN A 347 -24.86 14.99 11.58
CA ASN A 347 -24.12 14.47 12.74
C ASN A 347 -23.45 13.12 12.48
N SER A 348 -23.74 12.45 11.35
CA SER A 348 -23.14 11.17 11.01
C SER A 348 -21.79 11.27 10.29
N TRP A 349 -21.40 12.47 9.86
CA TRP A 349 -20.13 12.71 9.16
C TRP A 349 -19.41 13.97 9.66
N PHE A 350 -20.12 14.95 10.21
CA PHE A 350 -19.53 16.21 10.63
C PHE A 350 -18.55 16.04 11.80
N GLY A 351 -17.31 16.53 11.63
CA GLY A 351 -16.22 16.40 12.60
C GLY A 351 -15.84 17.71 13.33
N GLY A 352 -16.32 18.87 12.87
CA GLY A 352 -15.94 20.18 13.42
C GLY A 352 -14.62 20.74 12.88
N GLY A 353 -14.14 20.23 11.75
CA GLY A 353 -12.92 20.63 11.06
C GLY A 353 -13.10 21.75 10.02
N ARG A 354 -12.15 21.84 9.08
CA ARG A 354 -12.18 22.85 8.00
C ARG A 354 -13.09 22.38 6.86
N VAL A 355 -13.54 23.30 6.01
CA VAL A 355 -14.49 23.01 4.91
C VAL A 355 -14.04 21.83 4.04
N TYR A 356 -12.77 21.77 3.64
CA TYR A 356 -12.23 20.70 2.79
C TYR A 356 -12.18 19.31 3.47
N ASP A 357 -12.14 19.27 4.81
CA ASP A 357 -12.20 18.03 5.60
C ASP A 357 -13.65 17.58 5.73
N GLU A 358 -14.54 18.52 5.98
CA GLU A 358 -15.97 18.30 6.14
C GLU A 358 -16.64 17.92 4.81
N SER A 359 -16.21 18.51 3.70
CA SER A 359 -16.63 18.10 2.36
C SER A 359 -16.18 16.67 2.05
N ALA A 360 -14.96 16.28 2.44
CA ALA A 360 -14.45 14.94 2.26
C ALA A 360 -15.22 13.91 3.11
N ASN A 361 -15.52 14.25 4.37
CA ASN A 361 -16.36 13.44 5.25
C ASN A 361 -17.77 13.24 4.67
N LEU A 362 -18.40 14.32 4.21
CA LEU A 362 -19.70 14.26 3.55
C LEU A 362 -19.64 13.39 2.29
N LEU A 363 -18.70 13.63 1.38
CA LEU A 363 -18.56 12.86 0.13
C LEU A 363 -18.34 11.37 0.41
N ASN A 364 -17.47 11.03 1.35
CA ASN A 364 -17.27 9.63 1.75
C ASN A 364 -18.60 9.02 2.22
N ARG A 365 -19.37 9.74 3.05
CA ARG A 365 -20.67 9.27 3.54
C ARG A 365 -21.72 9.14 2.44
N VAL A 366 -21.72 10.05 1.48
CA VAL A 366 -22.60 10.03 0.31
C VAL A 366 -22.31 8.83 -0.57
N ILE A 367 -21.04 8.50 -0.80
CA ILE A 367 -20.62 7.31 -1.55
C ILE A 367 -21.04 6.03 -0.83
N GLU A 368 -20.81 5.93 0.48
CA GLU A 368 -21.25 4.78 1.30
C GLU A 368 -22.77 4.54 1.20
N ARG A 369 -23.54 5.63 1.08
CA ARG A 369 -25.00 5.59 0.96
C ARG A 369 -25.51 5.52 -0.48
N LYS A 370 -24.61 5.55 -1.47
CA LYS A 370 -24.90 5.58 -2.91
C LYS A 370 -25.80 6.76 -3.31
N LYS A 371 -25.51 7.95 -2.78
CA LYS A 371 -26.33 9.17 -2.97
C LYS A 371 -25.63 10.29 -3.77
N VAL A 372 -24.62 9.93 -4.57
CA VAL A 372 -23.79 10.94 -5.26
C VAL A 372 -24.60 11.71 -6.31
N GLU A 373 -25.51 11.04 -7.04
CA GLU A 373 -26.36 11.70 -8.03
C GLU A 373 -27.33 12.69 -7.37
N GLU A 374 -27.96 12.31 -6.26
CA GLU A 374 -28.83 13.21 -5.50
C GLU A 374 -28.05 14.40 -4.94
N LEU A 375 -26.80 14.20 -4.50
CA LEU A 375 -25.94 15.31 -4.09
C LEU A 375 -25.68 16.26 -5.27
N VAL A 376 -25.35 15.74 -6.45
CA VAL A 376 -25.13 16.58 -7.65
C VAL A 376 -26.37 17.41 -7.98
N ASP A 377 -27.56 16.82 -7.95
CA ASP A 377 -28.82 17.54 -8.19
C ASP A 377 -29.06 18.68 -7.19
N VAL A 378 -28.69 18.47 -5.93
CA VAL A 378 -28.75 19.52 -4.90
C VAL A 378 -27.71 20.60 -5.15
N LEU A 379 -26.47 20.22 -5.47
CA LEU A 379 -25.37 21.15 -5.76
C LEU A 379 -25.65 22.00 -7.01
N SER A 380 -26.43 21.51 -7.98
CA SER A 380 -26.87 22.32 -9.13
C SER A 380 -27.69 23.54 -8.72
N LYS A 381 -28.39 23.50 -7.58
CA LYS A 381 -29.09 24.68 -7.01
C LYS A 381 -28.10 25.75 -6.55
N TYR A 382 -26.88 25.35 -6.21
CA TYR A 382 -25.78 26.23 -5.78
C TYR A 382 -24.90 26.68 -6.96
N GLY A 383 -25.23 26.28 -8.18
CA GLY A 383 -24.53 26.69 -9.39
C GLY A 383 -23.53 25.67 -9.94
N LEU A 384 -23.54 24.42 -9.45
CA LEU A 384 -22.80 23.33 -10.09
C LEU A 384 -23.45 23.01 -11.46
N THR A 385 -22.75 23.34 -12.54
CA THR A 385 -23.19 23.10 -13.92
C THR A 385 -22.46 21.91 -14.53
N ASN A 386 -23.21 21.04 -15.23
CA ASN A 386 -22.69 19.89 -16.00
C ASN A 386 -22.03 20.29 -17.31
#